data_AF-A0A7C9FUP1-F1
#
_entry.id   AF-A0A7C9FUP1-F1
#
_cell.length_a   1.000
_cell.length_b   1.000
_cell.length_c   1.000
_cell.angle_alpha   90.00
_cell.angle_beta   90.00
_cell.angle_gamma   90.00
#
_symmetry.space_group_name_H-M   'P 1'
#
loop_
_entity.id
_entity.type
_entity.pdbx_description
1 polymer ?
#
loop_
_entity_poly.entity_id
_entity_poly.type
_entity_poly.pdbx_seq_one_letter_code
_entity_poly.pdbx_strand_id
1 'polypeptide(L)' 'MTYFKIGDTAYSADDPHLSEALATAYASQTTPRCLCRDGGIEMGIAKRGAIYVIKPGRQTGAQHSLDCEFYEP' A
#
# COMPACT_ATOMS: atom_id res chain seq x y z
N MET A 1 -7.56 -9.90 5.60
CA MET A 1 -7.01 -9.80 4.22
C MET A 1 -6.92 -8.33 3.88
N THR A 2 -5.70 -7.80 3.80
CA THR A 2 -5.45 -6.40 3.42
C THR A 2 -5.47 -6.28 1.90
N TYR A 3 -6.20 -5.30 1.39
CA TYR A 3 -6.21 -4.95 -0.03
C TYR A 3 -5.58 -3.57 -0.24
N PHE A 4 -4.91 -3.40 -1.37
CA PHE A 4 -4.31 -2.15 -1.77
C PHE A 4 -4.84 -1.74 -3.13
N LYS A 5 -5.18 -0.46 -3.27
CA LYS A 5 -5.50 0.15 -4.55
C LYS A 5 -4.26 0.83 -5.10
N ILE A 6 -3.85 0.46 -6.31
CA ILE A 6 -2.74 1.07 -7.04
C ILE A 6 -3.31 1.61 -8.35
N GLY A 7 -3.38 2.93 -8.49
CA GLY A 7 -4.15 3.55 -9.58
C GLY A 7 -5.63 3.19 -9.44
N ASP A 8 -6.18 2.48 -10.42
CA ASP A 8 -7.57 2.00 -10.42
C ASP A 8 -7.75 0.51 -10.13
N THR A 9 -6.64 -0.22 -9.93
CA THR A 9 -6.67 -1.66 -9.69
C THR A 9 -6.49 -1.97 -8.22
N ALA A 10 -7.26 -2.92 -7.70
CA ALA A 10 -7.11 -3.45 -6.35
C ALA A 10 -6.33 -4.78 -6.38
N TYR A 11 -5.37 -4.91 -5.48
CA TYR A 11 -4.52 -6.07 -5.29
C TYR A 11 -4.62 -6.57 -3.85
N SER A 12 -4.57 -7.88 -3.62
CA SER A 12 -4.39 -8.41 -2.26
C SER A 12 -2.91 -8.34 -1.86
N ALA A 13 -2.63 -8.37 -0.56
CA ALA A 13 -1.26 -8.41 -0.05
C ALA A 13 -0.43 -9.61 -0.55
N ASP A 14 -1.10 -10.73 -0.81
CA ASP A 14 -0.49 -11.99 -1.26
C ASP A 14 -0.48 -12.12 -2.80
N ASP A 15 -0.91 -11.08 -3.53
CA ASP A 15 -1.00 -11.12 -4.99
C ASP A 15 0.42 -11.12 -5.62
N PRO A 16 0.76 -12.12 -6.45
CA PRO A 16 2.08 -12.17 -7.11
C PRO A 16 2.32 -10.97 -8.05
N HIS A 17 1.27 -10.34 -8.58
CA HIS A 17 1.37 -9.16 -9.44
C HIS A 17 1.55 -7.85 -8.65
N LEU A 18 1.39 -7.87 -7.32
CA LEU A 18 1.53 -6.68 -6.48
C LEU A 18 2.93 -6.06 -6.62
N SER A 19 3.98 -6.88 -6.65
CA SER A 19 5.36 -6.38 -6.75
C SER A 19 5.61 -5.63 -8.07
N GLU A 20 5.07 -6.12 -9.19
CA GLU A 20 5.19 -5.47 -10.50
C GLU A 20 4.36 -4.16 -10.55
N ALA A 21 3.15 -4.19 -9.99
CA ALA A 21 2.31 -3.01 -9.85
C ALA A 21 2.99 -1.93 -8.99
N LEU A 22 3.66 -2.31 -7.90
CA LEU A 22 4.43 -1.39 -7.05
C LEU A 22 5.65 -0.82 -7.76
N ALA A 23 6.36 -1.61 -8.55
CA ALA A 23 7.48 -1.12 -9.35
C ALA A 23 7.03 -0.05 -10.36
N THR A 24 5.90 -0.31 -11.03
CA THR A 24 5.29 0.62 -11.99
C THR A 24 4.82 1.89 -11.28
N ALA A 25 4.09 1.75 -10.17
CA ALA A 25 3.60 2.86 -9.37
C ALA A 25 4.74 3.72 -8.79
N TYR A 26 5.85 3.10 -8.37
CA TYR A 26 7.03 3.82 -7.92
C TYR A 26 7.64 4.66 -9.05
N ALA A 27 7.72 4.11 -10.26
CA ALA A 27 8.23 4.82 -11.44
C ALA A 27 7.31 5.96 -11.89
N SER A 28 5.98 5.78 -11.82
CA SER A 28 4.98 6.79 -12.18
C SER A 28 4.64 7.76 -11.05
N GLN A 29 5.25 7.62 -9.88
CA GLN A 29 4.93 8.38 -8.66
C GLN A 29 3.47 8.24 -8.21
N THR A 30 2.82 7.12 -8.55
CA THR A 30 1.47 6.81 -8.10
C THR A 30 1.51 6.30 -6.65
N THR A 31 0.74 6.93 -5.77
CA THR A 31 0.65 6.52 -4.37
C THR A 31 -0.35 5.37 -4.21
N PRO A 32 0.07 4.21 -3.67
CA PRO A 32 -0.86 3.15 -3.32
C PRO A 32 -1.78 3.61 -2.17
N ARG A 33 -2.97 3.03 -2.09
CA ARG A 33 -3.90 3.25 -0.97
C ARG A 33 -4.24 1.93 -0.29
N CYS A 34 -4.18 1.88 1.02
CA CYS A 34 -4.69 0.75 1.79
C CYS A 34 -6.22 0.85 1.88
N LEU A 35 -6.92 -0.24 1.54
CA LEU A 35 -8.38 -0.31 1.55
C LEU A 35 -8.93 -0.89 2.87
N CYS A 36 -8.16 -0.83 3.96
CA CYS A 36 -8.64 -1.30 5.26
C CYS A 36 -9.77 -0.44 5.86
N ARG A 37 -10.01 0.76 5.30
CA ARG A 37 -11.12 1.66 5.65
C ARG A 37 -11.69 2.30 4.38
N ASP A 38 -12.93 2.73 4.46
CA ASP A 38 -13.58 3.50 3.39
C ASP A 38 -12.80 4.77 3.06
N GLY A 39 -12.69 5.08 1.76
CA GLY A 39 -11.92 6.21 1.23
C GLY A 39 -10.45 5.89 0.92
N GLY A 40 -9.91 4.82 1.51
CA GLY A 40 -8.54 4.38 1.31
C GLY A 40 -7.51 5.31 1.96
N ILE A 41 -6.51 4.74 2.62
CA ILE A 41 -5.47 5.50 3.33
C ILE A 41 -4.24 5.54 2.43
N GLU A 42 -3.70 6.74 2.19
CA GLU A 42 -2.51 6.88 1.36
C GLU A 42 -1.30 6.18 1.98
N MET A 43 -0.62 5.39 1.15
CA MET A 43 0.54 4.62 1.51
C MET A 43 1.75 5.11 0.69
N GLY A 44 2.94 4.86 1.23
CA GLY A 44 4.19 5.04 0.50
C GLY A 44 4.67 3.73 -0.12
N ILE A 45 5.54 3.85 -1.12
CA ILE A 45 6.33 2.74 -1.64
C ILE A 45 7.78 2.96 -1.22
N ALA A 46 8.41 1.94 -0.63
CA ALA A 46 9.84 1.91 -0.40
C ALA A 46 10.50 0.91 -1.34
N LYS A 47 11.61 1.33 -1.95
CA LYS A 47 12.48 0.45 -2.72
C LYS A 47 13.56 -0.13 -1.80
N ARG A 48 13.62 -1.46 -1.66
CA ARG A 48 14.66 -2.18 -0.93
C ARG A 48 15.46 -3.03 -1.91
N GLY A 49 16.51 -2.46 -2.51
CA GLY A 49 17.26 -3.13 -3.58
C GLY A 49 16.41 -3.29 -4.85
N ALA A 50 16.15 -4.54 -5.25
CA ALA A 50 15.34 -4.86 -6.43
C ALA A 50 13.84 -5.07 -6.12
N ILE A 51 13.45 -5.05 -4.84
CA ILE A 51 12.06 -5.23 -4.42
C ILE A 51 11.41 -3.91 -4.00
N TYR A 52 10.09 -3.82 -4.23
CA TYR A 52 9.25 -2.68 -3.84
C TYR A 52 8.29 -3.15 -2.77
N VAL A 53 8.24 -2.43 -1.65
CA VAL A 53 7.39 -2.76 -0.50
C VAL A 53 6.48 -1.59 -0.17
N ILE A 54 5.25 -1.90 0.23
CA ILE A 54 4.31 -0.91 0.76
C ILE A 54 4.75 -0.53 2.17
N LYS A 55 4.63 0.74 2.49
CA LYS A 55 4.83 1.24 3.86
C LYS A 55 3.77 2.29 4.19
N PRO A 56 3.42 2.49 5.46
CA PRO A 56 2.50 3.54 5.83
C PRO A 56 3.07 4.91 5.44
N GLY A 57 2.16 5.85 5.16
CA GLY A 57 2.49 7.26 5.02
C GLY A 57 3.00 7.83 6.35
N ARG A 58 3.57 9.03 6.32
CA ARG A 58 3.93 9.72 7.57
C ARG A 58 2.64 10.04 8.32
N GLN A 59 2.55 9.62 9.59
CA GLN A 59 1.42 9.90 10.47
C GLN A 59 0.10 9.21 10.04
N THR A 60 0.16 8.19 9.19
CA THR A 60 -1.05 7.44 8.79
C THR A 60 -1.31 6.18 9.62
N GLY A 61 -0.37 5.78 10.47
CA GLY A 61 -0.45 4.55 11.29
C GLY A 61 -1.76 4.44 12.08
N ALA A 62 -2.10 5.48 12.85
CA ALA A 62 -3.34 5.52 13.63
C ALA A 62 -4.62 5.64 12.79
N GLN A 63 -4.49 5.94 11.48
CA GLN A 63 -5.64 6.06 10.59
C GLN A 63 -6.14 4.69 10.11
N HIS A 64 -5.28 3.66 10.15
CA HIS A 64 -5.63 2.30 9.73
C HIS A 64 -6.67 1.65 10.65
N SER A 65 -7.35 0.62 10.15
CA SER A 65 -8.20 -0.23 10.99
C SER A 65 -7.34 -1.01 11.98
N LEU A 66 -7.87 -1.33 13.17
CA LEU A 66 -7.15 -2.10 14.20
C LEU A 66 -6.65 -3.46 13.69
N ASP A 67 -7.36 -4.06 12.73
CA ASP A 67 -7.01 -5.35 12.12
C ASP A 67 -6.02 -5.22 10.94
N CYS A 68 -5.53 -4.01 10.65
CA CYS A 68 -4.60 -3.74 9.58
C CYS A 68 -3.16 -3.89 10.06
N GLU A 69 -2.32 -4.55 9.27
CA GLU A 69 -0.88 -4.73 9.56
C GLU A 69 -0.09 -3.41 9.64
N PHE A 70 -0.64 -2.31 9.11
CA PHE A 70 -0.04 -0.97 9.14
C PHE A 70 -0.60 -0.09 10.25
N TYR A 71 -1.46 -0.62 11.13
CA TYR A 71 -1.94 0.12 12.28
C TYR A 71 -0.82 0.27 13.31
N GLU A 72 -0.51 1.54 13.63
CA GLU A 72 0.41 1.90 14.69
C GLU A 72 -0.34 2.85 15.65
N PRO A 73 -0.53 2.46 16.94
CA PRO A 73 -1.22 3.28 17.94
C PRO A 73 -0.43 4.49 18.42
#